data_AF-A0A7C2W1L2-F1
#
_entry.id   AF-A0A7C2W1L2-F1
#
_cell.length_a   1.000
_cell.length_b   1.000
_cell.length_c   1.000
_cell.angle_alpha   90.00
_cell.angle_beta   90.00
_cell.angle_gamma   90.00
#
_symmetry.space_group_name_H-M   'P 1'
#
loop_
_entity.id
_entity.type
_entity.pdbx_description
1 polymer ?
#
loop_
_entity_poly.entity_id
_entity_poly.type
_entity_poly.pdbx_seq_one_letter_code
_entity_poly.pdbx_strand_id
1 'polypeptide(L)' 'MDELIDSYLYYLSVEKGLSRNTLEAYGRDLRAFADFLQGRSLKEVTRR' A
#
# COMPACT_ATOMS: atom_id res chain seq x y z
N MET A 1 -6.20 -7.74 -1.16
CA MET A 1 -5.48 -6.49 -0.82
C MET A 1 -4.61 -6.05 -1.98
N ASP A 2 -3.94 -6.98 -2.65
CA ASP A 2 -3.10 -6.71 -3.83
C ASP A 2 -3.82 -5.93 -4.93
N GLU A 3 -5.06 -6.30 -5.30
CA GLU A 3 -5.83 -5.57 -6.32
C GLU A 3 -6.06 -4.08 -5.96
N LEU A 4 -6.25 -3.76 -4.68
CA LEU A 4 -6.41 -2.39 -4.21
C LEU A 4 -5.09 -1.63 -4.26
N ILE A 5 -3.98 -2.30 -3.92
CA ILE A 5 -2.63 -1.73 -4.00
C ILE A 5 -2.31 -1.41 -5.47
N ASP A 6 -2.54 -2.35 -6.38
CA ASP A 6 -2.24 -2.18 -7.80
C ASP A 6 -3.11 -1.08 -8.43
N SER A 7 -4.41 -1.02 -8.09
CA SER A 7 -5.30 0.07 -8.52
C SER A 7 -4.84 1.44 -8.01
N TYR A 8 -4.40 1.53 -6.75
CA TYR A 8 -3.87 2.77 -6.18
C TYR A 8 -2.54 3.19 -6.83
N LEU A 9 -1.62 2.25 -7.07
CA LEU A 9 -0.36 2.55 -7.76
C LEU A 9 -0.60 2.98 -9.22
N TYR A 10 -1.59 2.39 -9.89
CA TYR A 10 -2.02 2.84 -11.22
C TYR A 10 -2.55 4.28 -11.18
N TYR A 11 -3.41 4.61 -10.22
CA TYR A 11 -3.86 5.98 -9.99
C TYR A 11 -2.70 6.94 -9.76
N LEU A 12 -1.73 6.58 -8.92
CA LEU A 12 -0.55 7.43 -8.67
C LEU A 12 0.33 7.59 -9.92
N SER A 13 0.40 6.57 -10.77
CA SER A 13 1.12 6.63 -12.04
C SER A 13 0.43 7.56 -13.04
N VAL A 14 -0.88 7.42 -13.23
CA VAL A 14 -1.63 8.12 -14.28
C VAL A 14 -2.04 9.53 -13.85
N GLU A 15 -2.65 9.66 -12.67
CA GLU A 15 -3.26 10.91 -12.22
C GLU A 15 -2.27 11.82 -11.49
N LYS A 16 -1.21 11.26 -10.90
CA LYS A 16 -0.20 12.01 -10.15
C LYS A 16 1.16 12.04 -10.83
N GLY A 17 1.39 11.24 -11.88
CA GLY A 17 2.63 11.22 -12.64
C GLY A 17 3.86 10.90 -11.78
N LEU A 18 3.70 10.11 -10.72
CA LEU A 18 4.83 9.80 -9.84
C LEU A 18 5.90 9.00 -10.57
N SER A 19 7.16 9.24 -10.18
CA SER A 19 8.29 8.50 -10.76
C SER A 19 8.17 6.99 -10.48
N ARG A 20 8.72 6.18 -11.39
CA ARG A 20 8.77 4.72 -11.23
C ARG A 20 9.39 4.30 -9.89
N ASN A 21 10.48 4.94 -9.48
CA ASN A 21 11.15 4.63 -8.21
C ASN A 21 10.25 4.90 -7.00
N THR A 22 9.44 5.96 -7.07
CA THR A 22 8.45 6.28 -6.04
C THR A 22 7.34 5.23 -5.99
N LEU A 23 6.80 4.83 -7.15
CA LEU A 23 5.76 3.80 -7.24
C LEU A 23 6.26 2.44 -6.71
N GLU A 24 7.49 2.07 -7.04
CA GLU A 24 8.10 0.83 -6.54
C GLU A 24 8.32 0.86 -5.02
N ALA A 25 8.78 2.00 -4.48
CA ALA A 25 8.91 2.16 -3.03
C ALA A 25 7.55 2.05 -2.31
N TYR A 26 6.55 2.81 -2.77
CA TYR A 26 5.18 2.74 -2.24
C TYR A 26 4.61 1.33 -2.34
N GLY A 27 4.80 0.64 -3.46
CA GLY A 27 4.31 -0.72 -3.65
C GLY A 27 4.95 -1.74 -2.73
N ARG A 28 6.23 -1.59 -2.39
CA ARG A 28 6.88 -2.44 -1.36
C ARG A 28 6.28 -2.18 0.02
N ASP A 29 6.17 -0.91 0.40
CA ASP A 29 5.72 -0.52 1.73
C ASP A 29 4.25 -0.89 1.97
N LEU A 30 3.39 -0.68 0.97
CA LEU A 30 1.96 -1.03 1.04
C LEU A 30 1.74 -2.54 1.16
N ARG A 31 2.51 -3.36 0.43
CA ARG A 31 2.43 -4.83 0.55
C ARG A 31 2.93 -5.30 1.90
N ALA A 32 4.07 -4.78 2.38
CA ALA A 32 4.57 -5.08 3.71
C ALA A 32 3.57 -4.69 4.82
N PHE A 33 2.89 -3.54 4.67
CA PHE A 33 1.84 -3.13 5.58
C PHE A 33 0.60 -4.03 5.51
N ALA A 34 0.17 -4.42 4.31
CA ALA A 34 -0.92 -5.37 4.13
C ALA A 34 -0.63 -6.70 4.81
N ASP A 35 0.57 -7.25 4.62
CA ASP A 35 1.03 -8.48 5.26
C ASP A 35 1.08 -8.33 6.78
N PHE A 36 1.59 -7.20 7.29
CA PHE A 36 1.60 -6.90 8.72
C PHE A 36 0.19 -6.92 9.33
N LEU A 37 -0.81 -6.42 8.60
CA LEU A 37 -2.21 -6.40 9.05
C LEU A 37 -2.92 -7.76 8.93
N GLN A 38 -2.39 -8.73 8.18
CA GLN A 38 -3.02 -10.03 8.04
C GLN A 38 -3.17 -10.73 9.40
N GLY A 39 -4.38 -11.17 9.72
CA GLY A 39 -4.69 -11.83 10.99
C GLY A 39 -4.71 -10.91 12.21
N ARG A 40 -4.51 -9.60 12.05
CA ARG A 40 -4.60 -8.60 13.13
C ARG A 40 -5.87 -7.78 13.00
N SER A 41 -6.57 -7.57 14.11
CA SER A 41 -7.65 -6.58 14.14
C SER A 41 -7.06 -5.16 14.21
N LEU A 42 -7.76 -4.20 13.63
CA LEU A 42 -7.38 -2.79 13.72
C LEU A 42 -7.28 -2.29 15.17
N LYS A 43 -8.06 -2.88 16.09
CA LYS A 43 -8.00 -2.56 17.53
C LYS A 43 -6.70 -3.00 18.19
N GLU A 44 -6.08 -4.07 17.72
CA GLU A 44 -4.77 -4.52 18.21
C GLU A 44 -3.65 -3.64 17.69
N VAL A 45 -3.75 -3.23 16.42
CA VAL A 45 -2.73 -2.42 15.75
C VAL A 45 -2.76 -0.95 16.18
N THR A 46 -3.93 -0.42 16.52
CA THR A 46 -4.13 1.01 16.82
C THR A 46 -4.22 1.29 18.32
N ARG A 47 -3.89 0.31 19.17
CA ARG A 47 -3.99 0.49 20.62
C ARG A 47 -2.98 1.56 21.07
N ARG A 48 -3.50 2.72 21.48
CA ARG A 48 -2.73 3.83 22.08
C ARG A 48 -2.38 3.51 23.52
#